data_AF-A0A4Q4B3K2-F1
#
_entry.id   AF-A0A4Q4B3K2-F1
#
_cell.length_a   1.000
_cell.length_b   1.000
_cell.length_c   1.000
_cell.angle_alpha   90.00
_cell.angle_beta   90.00
_cell.angle_gamma   90.00
#
_symmetry.space_group_name_H-M   'P 1'
#
loop_
_entity.id
_entity.type
_entity.pdbx_description
1 polymer ?
#
loop_
_entity_poly.entity_id
_entity_poly.type
_entity_poly.pdbx_seq_one_letter_code
_entity_poly.pdbx_strand_id
1 'polypeptide(L)'
;MDIEEIRNWILLILAVIGAFVTLRSYLNSIRQRKIDNTYKTLDFLRKHIQSDEIETFKTLFHANNELSGVAYNEFSLEDGRKDTIETMFSEGGCGNGDIHNMIELFNLISPTLDKLEKEIIWYEYGQIMNKLYQWTKYLEEIDTKKDNKQFYSQFNKFMKKNWNDMLFKPTKYYTYAE
;
A
#
# COMPACT_ATOMS: atom_id res chain seq x y z
N MET A 1 -23.91 53.24 26.19
CA MET A 1 -22.87 52.43 25.53
C MET A 1 -22.04 53.41 24.72
N ASP A 2 -20.78 53.57 25.10
CA ASP A 2 -19.87 54.53 24.48
C ASP A 2 -19.46 54.05 23.07
N ILE A 3 -19.22 54.97 22.14
CA ILE A 3 -18.80 54.63 20.76
C ILE A 3 -17.50 53.82 20.78
N GLU A 4 -16.62 54.12 21.73
CA GLU A 4 -15.37 53.35 21.93
C GLU A 4 -15.62 51.91 22.36
N GLU A 5 -16.62 51.68 23.21
CA GLU A 5 -17.00 50.37 23.70
C GLU A 5 -17.59 49.53 22.56
N ILE A 6 -18.47 50.12 21.74
CA ILE A 6 -19.02 49.49 20.53
C ILE A 6 -17.90 49.10 19.56
N ARG A 7 -16.94 50.02 19.32
CA ARG A 7 -15.78 49.75 18.46
C ARG A 7 -14.96 48.56 18.97
N ASN A 8 -14.70 48.49 20.28
CA ASN A 8 -13.93 47.41 20.89
C ASN A 8 -14.65 46.06 20.78
N TRP A 9 -15.98 46.03 20.99
CA TRP A 9 -16.78 44.83 20.79
C TRP A 9 -16.77 44.35 19.33
N ILE A 10 -16.86 45.28 18.36
CA ILE A 10 -16.76 44.94 16.93
C ILE A 10 -15.38 44.36 16.61
N LEU A 11 -14.30 44.98 17.09
CA LEU A 11 -12.93 44.48 16.88
C LEU A 11 -12.73 43.08 17.48
N LEU A 12 -13.28 42.83 18.67
CA LEU A 12 -13.23 41.52 19.30
C LEU A 12 -13.96 40.46 18.46
N ILE A 13 -15.17 40.77 17.97
CA ILE A 13 -15.94 39.86 17.11
C ILE A 13 -15.16 39.55 15.82
N LEU A 14 -14.60 40.57 15.17
CA LEU A 14 -13.79 40.38 13.96
C LEU A 14 -12.54 39.53 14.23
N ALA A 15 -11.87 39.72 15.36
CA ALA A 15 -10.72 38.94 15.76
C ALA A 15 -11.09 37.45 15.98
N VAL A 16 -12.21 37.18 16.65
CA VAL A 16 -12.71 35.81 16.88
C VAL A 16 -13.07 35.12 15.56
N ILE A 17 -13.74 35.83 14.65
CA ILE A 17 -14.07 35.31 13.31
C ILE A 17 -12.79 35.02 12.52
N GLY A 18 -11.82 35.94 12.53
CA GLY A 18 -10.52 35.77 11.87
C GLY A 18 -9.75 34.56 12.40
N ALA A 19 -9.74 34.37 13.71
CA ALA A 19 -9.12 33.20 14.35
C ALA A 19 -9.79 31.88 13.91
N PHE A 20 -11.13 31.85 13.87
CA PHE A 20 -11.88 30.67 13.43
C PHE A 20 -11.60 30.33 11.95
N VAL A 21 -11.62 31.34 11.07
CA VAL A 21 -11.32 31.15 9.64
C VAL A 21 -9.90 30.64 9.44
N THR A 22 -8.93 31.21 10.17
CA THR A 22 -7.53 30.79 10.10
C THR A 22 -7.34 29.34 10.55
N LEU A 23 -7.96 28.96 11.68
CA LEU A 23 -7.90 27.59 12.20
C LEU A 23 -8.51 26.59 11.21
N ARG A 24 -9.69 26.91 10.66
CA ARG A 24 -10.35 26.06 9.66
C ARG A 24 -9.50 25.92 8.40
N SER A 25 -8.90 27.01 7.93
CA SER A 25 -8.02 27.00 6.75
C SER A 25 -6.78 26.15 6.99
N TYR A 26 -6.19 26.22 8.17
CA TYR A 26 -5.05 25.40 8.56
C TYR A 26 -5.37 23.90 8.55
N LEU A 27 -6.51 23.50 9.14
CA LEU A 27 -6.97 22.11 9.13
C LEU A 27 -7.24 21.60 7.71
N ASN A 28 -7.88 22.42 6.87
CA ASN A 28 -8.10 22.11 5.46
C ASN A 28 -6.78 21.93 4.70
N SER A 29 -5.78 22.80 4.94
CA SER A 29 -4.46 22.72 4.34
C SER A 29 -3.72 21.44 4.73
N ILE A 30 -3.84 20.96 5.98
CA ILE A 30 -3.29 19.66 6.38
C ILE A 30 -3.93 18.53 5.58
N ARG A 31 -5.27 18.53 5.46
CA ARG A 31 -5.99 17.50 4.73
C ARG A 31 -5.65 17.49 3.24
N GLN A 32 -5.56 18.67 2.62
CA GLN A 32 -5.14 18.81 1.23
C GLN A 32 -3.73 18.26 1.01
N ARG A 33 -2.76 18.62 1.86
CA ARG A 33 -1.39 18.09 1.78
C ARG A 33 -1.34 16.57 1.87
N LYS A 34 -2.17 15.97 2.73
CA LYS A 34 -2.27 14.51 2.84
C LYS A 34 -2.75 13.88 1.54
N ILE A 35 -3.79 14.44 0.92
CA ILE A 35 -4.31 14.00 -0.38
C ILE A 35 -3.27 14.19 -1.50
N ASP A 36 -2.65 15.37 -1.60
CA ASP A 36 -1.64 15.67 -2.61
C ASP A 36 -0.44 14.72 -2.52
N ASN A 37 0.05 14.46 -1.30
CA ASN A 37 1.14 13.51 -1.09
C ASN A 37 0.72 12.09 -1.46
N THR A 38 -0.54 11.72 -1.25
CA THR A 38 -1.06 10.40 -1.64
C THR A 38 -1.02 10.24 -3.16
N TYR A 39 -1.50 11.24 -3.92
CA TYR A 39 -1.44 11.20 -5.37
C TYR A 39 0.00 11.20 -5.91
N LYS A 40 0.91 11.97 -5.31
CA LYS A 40 2.34 11.91 -5.67
C LYS A 40 2.94 10.53 -5.44
N THR A 41 2.58 9.86 -4.35
CA THR A 41 3.01 8.48 -4.08
C THR A 41 2.40 7.50 -5.09
N LEU A 42 1.13 7.69 -5.47
CA LEU A 42 0.49 6.89 -6.52
C LEU A 42 1.15 7.08 -7.88
N ASP A 43 1.47 8.31 -8.26
CA ASP A 43 2.18 8.61 -9.51
C ASP A 43 3.60 8.04 -9.49
N PHE A 44 4.27 8.10 -8.34
CA PHE A 44 5.53 7.40 -8.14
C PHE A 44 5.38 5.89 -8.37
N LEU A 45 4.39 5.24 -7.75
CA LEU A 45 4.14 3.81 -7.95
C LEU A 45 3.83 3.49 -9.41
N ARG A 46 2.91 4.22 -10.05
CA ARG A 46 2.53 4.02 -11.46
C ARG A 46 3.69 4.19 -12.43
N LYS A 47 4.67 5.04 -12.10
CA LYS A 47 5.85 5.26 -12.93
C LYS A 47 6.88 4.13 -12.80
N HIS A 48 6.96 3.48 -11.64
CA HIS A 48 7.99 2.50 -11.35
C HIS A 48 7.50 1.06 -11.45
N ILE A 49 6.22 0.79 -11.17
CA ILE A 49 5.59 -0.50 -11.44
C ILE A 49 5.29 -0.57 -12.94
N GLN A 50 6.05 -1.38 -13.65
CA GLN A 50 5.93 -1.54 -15.09
C GLN A 50 4.76 -2.48 -15.46
N SER A 51 4.35 -2.44 -16.73
CA SER A 51 3.20 -3.25 -17.18
C SER A 51 3.53 -4.74 -17.25
N ASP A 52 4.75 -5.09 -17.63
CA ASP A 52 5.29 -6.45 -17.57
C ASP A 52 5.30 -7.00 -16.13
N GLU A 53 5.71 -6.20 -15.13
CA GLU A 53 5.64 -6.63 -13.73
C GLU A 53 4.19 -6.96 -13.28
N ILE A 54 3.21 -6.19 -13.77
CA ILE A 54 1.78 -6.44 -13.52
C ILE A 54 1.30 -7.72 -14.23
N GLU A 55 1.75 -7.98 -15.46
CA GLU A 55 1.42 -9.23 -16.15
C GLU A 55 2.06 -10.44 -15.47
N THR A 56 3.33 -10.36 -15.08
CA THR A 56 4.01 -11.39 -14.27
C THR A 56 3.24 -11.65 -12.97
N PHE A 57 2.78 -10.59 -12.29
CA PHE A 57 1.92 -10.72 -11.13
C PHE A 57 0.63 -11.51 -11.42
N LYS A 58 -0.07 -11.22 -12.52
CA LYS A 58 -1.31 -11.93 -12.88
C LYS A 58 -1.03 -13.41 -13.15
N THR A 59 0.01 -13.72 -13.93
CA THR A 59 0.41 -15.11 -14.22
C THR A 59 0.68 -15.89 -12.93
N LEU A 60 1.45 -15.31 -12.01
CA LEU A 60 1.79 -15.96 -10.74
C LEU A 60 0.60 -16.02 -9.78
N PHE A 61 -0.31 -15.04 -9.84
CA PHE A 61 -1.57 -15.08 -9.08
C PHE A 61 -2.40 -16.31 -9.47
N HIS A 62 -2.53 -16.60 -10.77
CA HIS A 62 -3.22 -17.80 -11.26
C HIS A 62 -2.43 -19.08 -10.98
N ALA A 63 -1.12 -19.06 -11.17
CA ALA A 63 -0.28 -20.23 -10.91
C ALA A 63 -0.29 -20.66 -9.43
N ASN A 64 -0.53 -19.73 -8.50
CA ASN A 64 -0.69 -19.96 -7.06
C ASN A 64 -2.17 -19.89 -6.61
N ASN A 65 -3.09 -20.35 -7.46
CA ASN A 65 -4.51 -20.45 -7.14
C ASN A 65 -4.83 -21.84 -6.53
N GLU A 66 -5.18 -21.85 -5.25
CA GLU A 66 -5.56 -23.08 -4.53
C GLU A 66 -6.85 -23.71 -5.08
N LEU A 67 -7.75 -22.92 -5.69
CA LEU A 67 -8.99 -23.44 -6.29
C LEU A 67 -8.70 -24.39 -7.46
N SER A 68 -7.55 -24.24 -8.10
CA SER A 68 -7.09 -25.10 -9.19
C SER A 68 -6.37 -26.36 -8.69
N GLY A 69 -6.36 -26.62 -7.37
CA GLY A 69 -5.71 -27.79 -6.76
C GLY A 69 -4.21 -27.63 -6.52
N VAL A 70 -3.67 -26.41 -6.66
CA VAL A 70 -2.27 -26.09 -6.36
C VAL A 70 -2.10 -25.89 -4.84
N ALA A 71 -1.01 -26.37 -4.26
CA ALA A 71 -0.73 -26.14 -2.84
C ALA A 71 -0.46 -24.65 -2.55
N TYR A 72 -0.78 -24.20 -1.33
CA TYR A 72 -0.64 -22.79 -0.92
C TYR A 72 0.75 -22.18 -1.22
N ASN A 73 1.82 -22.96 -1.07
CA ASN A 73 3.20 -22.52 -1.30
C ASN A 73 3.75 -22.90 -2.69
N GLU A 74 2.95 -23.49 -3.57
CA GLU A 74 3.38 -23.91 -4.91
C GLU A 74 2.87 -22.95 -6.00
N PHE A 75 3.62 -22.87 -7.10
CA PHE A 75 3.22 -22.25 -8.35
C PHE A 75 3.19 -23.32 -9.44
N SER A 76 2.04 -23.50 -10.10
CA SER A 76 1.90 -24.34 -11.28
C SER A 76 2.07 -23.48 -12.54
N LEU A 77 3.26 -23.49 -13.13
CA LEU A 77 3.59 -22.68 -14.29
C LEU A 77 3.08 -23.31 -15.60
N GLU A 78 2.86 -22.48 -16.62
CA GLU A 78 2.29 -22.92 -17.91
C GLU A 78 3.19 -23.92 -18.67
N ASP A 79 4.50 -23.88 -18.43
CA ASP A 79 5.48 -24.80 -19.03
C ASP A 79 5.52 -26.17 -18.32
N GLY A 80 4.64 -26.40 -17.35
CA GLY A 80 4.55 -27.62 -16.56
C GLY A 80 5.56 -27.69 -15.42
N ARG A 81 6.40 -26.66 -15.23
CA ARG A 81 7.26 -26.57 -14.05
C ARG A 81 6.46 -26.23 -12.80
N LYS A 82 6.93 -26.76 -11.69
CA LYS A 82 6.50 -26.35 -10.36
C LYS A 82 7.61 -25.52 -9.72
N ASP A 83 7.23 -24.41 -9.12
CA ASP A 83 8.10 -23.60 -8.27
C ASP A 83 7.41 -23.39 -6.92
N THR A 84 8.11 -22.85 -5.93
CA THR A 84 7.55 -22.61 -4.60
C THR A 84 7.83 -21.20 -4.09
N ILE A 85 7.07 -20.74 -3.09
CA ILE A 85 7.27 -19.41 -2.47
C ILE A 85 8.70 -19.28 -1.91
N GLU A 86 9.26 -20.37 -1.38
CA GLU A 86 10.61 -20.44 -0.81
C GLU A 86 11.71 -20.17 -1.85
N THR A 87 11.52 -20.63 -3.08
CA THR A 87 12.47 -20.48 -4.19
C THR A 87 12.11 -19.33 -5.13
N MET A 88 10.94 -18.72 -4.97
CA MET A 88 10.42 -17.64 -5.82
C MET A 88 11.42 -16.49 -6.03
N PHE A 89 12.16 -16.11 -4.99
CA PHE A 89 13.13 -15.01 -5.02
C PHE A 89 14.60 -15.48 -5.17
N SER A 90 14.83 -16.76 -5.42
CA SER A 90 16.15 -17.30 -5.69
C SER A 90 16.56 -17.06 -7.15
N GLU A 91 17.83 -17.27 -7.49
CA GLU A 91 18.30 -17.17 -8.87
C GLU A 91 17.56 -18.16 -9.78
N GLY A 92 16.85 -17.65 -10.81
CA GLY A 92 15.98 -18.45 -11.68
C GLY A 92 14.58 -18.77 -11.14
N GLY A 93 14.23 -18.28 -9.95
CA GLY A 93 12.88 -18.38 -9.37
C GLY A 93 11.84 -17.55 -10.12
N CYS A 94 10.58 -18.01 -10.08
CA CYS A 94 9.49 -17.46 -10.88
C CYS A 94 9.12 -16.00 -10.54
N GLY A 95 9.47 -15.49 -9.36
CA GLY A 95 9.24 -14.11 -8.94
C GLY A 95 10.50 -13.26 -8.85
N ASN A 96 11.64 -13.77 -9.29
CA ASN A 96 12.90 -13.03 -9.27
C ASN A 96 12.89 -11.94 -10.35
N GLY A 97 13.28 -10.72 -9.99
CA GLY A 97 13.13 -9.52 -10.82
C GLY A 97 11.80 -8.82 -10.52
N ASP A 98 10.75 -9.10 -11.29
CA ASP A 98 9.51 -8.32 -11.31
C ASP A 98 8.78 -8.26 -9.96
N ILE A 99 8.45 -9.42 -9.39
CA ILE A 99 7.73 -9.50 -8.10
C ILE A 99 8.60 -8.95 -6.97
N HIS A 100 9.91 -9.25 -7.02
CA HIS A 100 10.89 -8.71 -6.09
C HIS A 100 10.90 -7.18 -6.10
N ASN A 101 10.99 -6.56 -7.28
CA ASN A 101 10.98 -5.10 -7.46
C ASN A 101 9.70 -4.47 -6.92
N MET A 102 8.54 -5.05 -7.22
CA MET A 102 7.26 -4.56 -6.72
C MET A 102 7.23 -4.55 -5.18
N ILE A 103 7.69 -5.63 -4.56
CA ILE A 103 7.78 -5.74 -3.11
C ILE A 103 8.76 -4.71 -2.53
N GLU A 104 9.92 -4.51 -3.16
CA GLU A 104 10.89 -3.49 -2.74
C GLU A 104 10.30 -2.08 -2.81
N LEU A 105 9.55 -1.77 -3.87
CA LEU A 105 8.85 -0.50 -4.02
C LEU A 105 7.80 -0.31 -2.91
N PHE A 106 6.98 -1.32 -2.63
CA PHE A 106 6.02 -1.25 -1.53
C PHE A 106 6.71 -1.11 -0.18
N ASN A 107 7.81 -1.84 0.03
CA ASN A 107 8.61 -1.76 1.25
C ASN A 107 9.23 -0.39 1.43
N LEU A 108 9.72 0.24 0.36
CA LEU A 108 10.28 1.59 0.35
C LEU A 108 9.25 2.63 0.80
N ILE A 109 8.01 2.57 0.29
CA ILE A 109 6.99 3.57 0.61
C ILE A 109 6.27 3.31 1.94
N SER A 110 6.28 2.06 2.43
CA SER A 110 5.53 1.61 3.61
C SER A 110 5.70 2.49 4.86
N PRO A 111 6.90 2.98 5.21
CA PRO A 111 7.08 3.89 6.36
C PRO A 111 6.30 5.22 6.26
N THR A 112 5.88 5.61 5.06
CA THR A 112 5.15 6.87 4.82
C THR A 112 3.64 6.68 4.73
N LEU A 113 3.16 5.46 4.49
CA LEU A 113 1.75 5.17 4.17
C LEU A 113 0.76 5.60 5.27
N ASP A 114 1.15 5.51 6.55
CA ASP A 114 0.31 5.95 7.68
C ASP A 114 0.02 7.47 7.65
N LYS A 115 0.84 8.25 6.94
CA LYS A 115 0.67 9.71 6.77
C LYS A 115 -0.12 10.07 5.51
N LEU A 116 -0.57 9.07 4.75
CA LEU A 116 -1.27 9.23 3.48
C LEU A 116 -2.73 8.78 3.60
N GLU A 117 -3.55 9.07 2.59
CA GLU A 117 -4.85 8.44 2.42
C GLU A 117 -4.67 7.01 1.91
N LYS A 118 -4.30 6.11 2.82
CA LYS A 118 -4.03 4.68 2.53
C LYS A 118 -5.15 3.98 1.76
N GLU A 119 -6.40 4.41 1.93
CA GLU A 119 -7.56 3.86 1.21
C GLU A 119 -7.46 4.09 -0.31
N ILE A 120 -6.89 5.20 -0.76
CA ILE A 120 -6.73 5.49 -2.20
C ILE A 120 -5.62 4.60 -2.79
N ILE A 121 -4.54 4.40 -2.03
CA ILE A 121 -3.44 3.48 -2.42
C ILE A 121 -3.95 2.04 -2.46
N TRP A 122 -4.74 1.65 -1.45
CA TRP A 122 -5.40 0.35 -1.40
C TRP A 122 -6.39 0.14 -2.54
N TYR A 123 -7.14 1.18 -2.92
CA TYR A 123 -8.02 1.08 -4.07
C TYR A 123 -7.24 0.71 -5.33
N GLU A 124 -6.08 1.33 -5.58
CA GLU A 124 -5.30 1.08 -6.80
C GLU A 124 -4.48 -0.22 -6.77
N TYR A 125 -3.91 -0.59 -5.62
CA TYR A 125 -2.92 -1.68 -5.52
C TYR A 125 -3.28 -2.76 -4.50
N GLY A 126 -4.45 -2.70 -3.86
CA GLY A 126 -4.83 -3.57 -2.75
C GLY A 126 -4.79 -5.06 -3.09
N GLN A 127 -5.25 -5.48 -4.27
CA GLN A 127 -5.14 -6.88 -4.69
C GLN A 127 -3.67 -7.35 -4.75
N ILE A 128 -2.82 -6.56 -5.40
CA ILE A 128 -1.39 -6.83 -5.55
C ILE A 128 -0.75 -6.89 -4.16
N MET A 129 -0.90 -5.81 -3.37
CA MET A 129 -0.35 -5.73 -2.02
C MET A 129 -0.79 -6.92 -1.14
N ASN A 130 -2.07 -7.30 -1.21
CA ASN A 130 -2.58 -8.41 -0.42
C ASN A 130 -1.93 -9.74 -0.79
N LYS A 131 -1.81 -10.07 -2.08
CA LYS A 131 -1.20 -11.33 -2.53
C LYS A 131 0.31 -11.35 -2.30
N LEU A 132 1.01 -10.23 -2.57
CA LEU A 132 2.42 -10.10 -2.23
C LEU A 132 2.66 -10.32 -0.73
N TYR A 133 1.80 -9.74 0.12
CA TYR A 133 1.86 -9.94 1.57
C TYR A 133 1.62 -11.40 1.98
N GLN A 134 0.74 -12.14 1.30
CA GLN A 134 0.56 -13.57 1.57
C GLN A 134 1.86 -14.35 1.32
N TRP A 135 2.54 -14.08 0.20
CA TRP A 135 3.81 -14.73 -0.15
C TRP A 135 4.92 -14.35 0.83
N THR A 136 5.12 -13.06 1.11
CA THR A 136 6.17 -12.61 2.03
C THR A 136 5.90 -12.97 3.49
N LYS A 137 4.63 -13.03 3.92
CA LYS A 137 4.26 -13.50 5.27
C LYS A 137 4.57 -14.98 5.44
N TYR A 138 4.30 -15.80 4.42
CA TYR A 138 4.67 -17.22 4.44
C TYR A 138 6.18 -17.38 4.65
N LEU A 139 6.99 -16.59 3.94
CA LEU A 139 8.44 -16.58 4.11
C LEU A 139 8.88 -16.17 5.53
N GLU A 140 8.24 -15.15 6.15
CA GLU A 140 8.52 -14.79 7.55
C GLU A 140 8.17 -15.91 8.53
N GLU A 141 7.15 -16.72 8.24
CA GLU A 141 6.69 -17.80 9.10
C GLU A 141 7.63 -19.02 9.08
N ILE A 142 8.25 -19.29 7.93
CA ILE A 142 9.19 -20.41 7.77
C ILE A 142 10.64 -20.02 8.10
N ASP A 143 11.03 -18.75 7.92
CA ASP A 143 12.39 -18.28 8.21
C ASP A 143 12.56 -18.02 9.72
N THR A 144 13.07 -19.02 10.42
CA THR A 144 13.32 -18.95 11.87
C THR A 144 14.47 -18.01 12.26
N LYS A 145 15.25 -17.48 11.30
CA LYS A 145 16.39 -16.59 11.55
C LYS A 145 16.00 -15.12 11.36
N LYS A 146 15.57 -14.47 12.45
CA LYS A 146 15.15 -13.06 12.55
C LYS A 146 16.14 -11.98 12.07
N ASP A 147 17.38 -12.33 11.73
CA ASP A 147 18.48 -11.37 11.51
C ASP A 147 18.65 -10.88 10.06
N ASN A 148 17.94 -11.47 9.10
CA ASN A 148 17.92 -10.90 7.75
C ASN A 148 16.93 -9.74 7.70
N LYS A 149 17.44 -8.53 7.46
CA LYS A 149 16.63 -7.38 7.02
C LYS A 149 16.07 -7.70 5.63
N GLN A 150 15.00 -8.50 5.60
CA GLN A 150 14.34 -8.92 4.37
C GLN A 150 13.78 -7.70 3.64
N PHE A 151 13.86 -7.72 2.31
CA PHE A 151 13.47 -6.62 1.42
C PHE A 151 11.97 -6.26 1.49
N TYR A 152 11.18 -7.01 2.27
CA TYR A 152 9.76 -6.81 2.54
C TYR A 152 9.41 -6.46 4.00
N SER A 153 10.39 -6.27 4.89
CA SER A 153 10.10 -6.15 6.34
C SER A 153 9.17 -4.99 6.70
N GLN A 154 9.36 -3.80 6.11
CA GLN A 154 8.50 -2.65 6.37
C GLN A 154 7.13 -2.82 5.72
N PHE A 155 7.10 -3.44 4.55
CA PHE A 155 5.85 -3.81 3.87
C PHE A 155 5.01 -4.75 4.72
N ASN A 156 5.59 -5.85 5.21
CA ASN A 156 4.89 -6.81 6.07
C ASN A 156 4.42 -6.17 7.38
N LYS A 157 5.24 -5.30 7.99
CA LYS A 157 4.83 -4.53 9.18
C LYS A 157 3.61 -3.64 8.89
N PHE A 158 3.62 -2.92 7.78
CA PHE A 158 2.52 -2.07 7.37
C PHE A 158 1.25 -2.89 7.11
N MET A 159 1.38 -3.98 6.35
CA MET A 159 0.28 -4.87 6.01
C MET A 159 -0.29 -5.50 7.28
N LYS A 160 0.52 -6.13 8.12
CA LYS A 160 0.07 -6.72 9.39
C LYS A 160 -0.71 -5.75 10.27
N LYS A 161 -0.27 -4.49 10.35
CA LYS A 161 -0.95 -3.43 11.13
C LYS A 161 -2.31 -3.04 10.53
N ASN A 162 -2.43 -3.00 9.20
CA ASN A 162 -3.58 -2.41 8.51
C ASN A 162 -4.48 -3.43 7.80
N TRP A 163 -4.10 -4.70 7.74
CA TRP A 163 -4.72 -5.72 6.88
C TRP A 163 -6.21 -5.88 7.15
N ASN A 164 -6.61 -6.02 8.43
CA ASN A 164 -8.02 -6.17 8.80
C ASN A 164 -8.89 -4.97 8.37
N ASP A 165 -8.35 -3.75 8.49
CA ASP A 165 -9.06 -2.52 8.11
C ASP A 165 -9.18 -2.38 6.59
N MET A 166 -8.14 -2.79 5.87
CA MET A 166 -8.06 -2.67 4.42
C MET A 166 -8.78 -3.80 3.67
N LEU A 167 -8.85 -5.02 4.23
CA LEU A 167 -9.40 -6.20 3.56
C LEU A 167 -10.83 -6.01 3.04
N PHE A 168 -11.65 -5.24 3.76
CA PHE A 168 -13.05 -4.97 3.39
C PHE A 168 -13.24 -3.69 2.56
N LYS A 169 -12.15 -2.97 2.28
CA LYS A 169 -12.19 -1.75 1.47
C LYS A 169 -12.18 -2.13 -0.01
N PRO A 170 -12.84 -1.33 -0.87
CA PRO A 170 -12.84 -1.58 -2.30
C PRO A 170 -11.42 -1.55 -2.85
N THR A 171 -11.13 -2.46 -3.78
CA THR A 171 -9.87 -2.52 -4.51
C THR A 171 -10.15 -2.73 -6.00
N LYS A 172 -9.25 -2.25 -6.84
CA LYS A 172 -9.20 -2.54 -8.26
C LYS A 172 -8.70 -3.96 -8.44
N TYR A 173 -9.46 -4.75 -9.19
CA TYR A 173 -9.08 -6.11 -9.55
C TYR A 173 -8.29 -6.08 -10.86
N TYR A 174 -7.06 -6.60 -10.79
CA TYR A 174 -6.18 -6.87 -11.93
C TYR A 174 -6.46 -8.24 -12.54
N THR A 175 -6.91 -9.19 -11.71
CA THR A 175 -7.32 -10.52 -12.15
C THR A 175 -8.37 -11.11 -11.19
N TYR A 176 -9.03 -12.18 -11.59
CA TYR A 176 -9.98 -12.95 -10.78
C TYR A 176 -9.42 -14.35 -10.52
N ALA A 177 -9.75 -14.93 -9.37
CA ALA A 177 -9.56 -16.36 -9.18
C ALA A 177 -10.59 -17.08 -10.06
N GLU A 178 -10.11 -17.91 -10.97
CA GLU A 178 -10.94 -18.80 -11.79
C GLU A 178 -11.19 -20.14 -11.07
#